data_AF-A0A927THY3-F1
#
_entry.id   AF-A0A927THY3-F1
#
_cell.length_a   1.000
_cell.length_b   1.000
_cell.length_c   1.000
_cell.angle_alpha   90.00
_cell.angle_beta   90.00
_cell.angle_gamma   90.00
#
_symmetry.space_group_name_H-M   'P 1'
#
loop_
_entity.id
_entity.type
_entity.pdbx_description
1 polymer ?
#
loop_
_entity_poly.entity_id
_entity_poly.type
_entity_poly.pdbx_seq_one_letter_code
_entity_poly.pdbx_strand_id
1 'polypeptide(L)'
;MTKAEILKKEILRQYRSVRQFALEMGIPYSTLVTALERGIEGMAYGTVIRMCDKLSLNPVDFSSLERDTTLGAQLLENRVMQYYVKLNQTGRDKVLELMDDFVQIEKYKAKGKKAVK
;
A
#
# COMPACT_ATOMS: atom_id res chain seq x y z
N MET A 1 -1.37 -14.15 8.29
CA MET A 1 -1.22 -14.38 6.84
C MET A 1 0.21 -14.82 6.56
N THR A 2 0.39 -15.82 5.72
CA THR A 2 1.73 -16.25 5.25
C THR A 2 2.20 -15.37 4.08
N LYS A 3 3.51 -15.35 3.81
CA LYS A 3 4.08 -14.59 2.67
C LYS A 3 3.45 -15.00 1.33
N ALA A 4 3.15 -16.29 1.18
CA ALA A 4 2.48 -16.85 0.01
C ALA A 4 1.03 -16.36 -0.13
N GLU A 5 0.29 -16.24 0.98
CA GLU A 5 -1.07 -15.69 0.98
C GLU A 5 -1.10 -14.21 0.57
N ILE A 6 -0.13 -13.42 1.03
CA ILE A 6 0.00 -12.00 0.67
C ILE A 6 0.24 -11.87 -0.84
N LEU A 7 1.20 -12.62 -1.37
CA LEU A 7 1.47 -12.67 -2.82
C LEU A 7 0.22 -13.09 -3.60
N LYS A 8 -0.45 -14.17 -3.18
CA LYS A 8 -1.66 -14.65 -3.86
C LYS A 8 -2.76 -13.59 -3.88
N LYS A 9 -2.97 -12.90 -2.75
CA LYS A 9 -3.95 -11.82 -2.64
C LYS A 9 -3.62 -10.67 -3.60
N GLU A 10 -2.36 -10.23 -3.65
CA GLU A 10 -1.95 -9.13 -4.54
C GLU A 10 -1.98 -9.51 -6.02
N ILE A 11 -1.59 -10.74 -6.37
CA ILE A 11 -1.71 -11.25 -7.73
C ILE A 11 -3.17 -11.23 -8.17
N LEU A 12 -4.09 -11.71 -7.33
CA LEU A 12 -5.52 -11.69 -7.64
C LEU A 12 -6.08 -10.26 -7.71
N ARG A 13 -5.59 -9.35 -6.87
CA ARG A 13 -6.01 -7.93 -6.86
C ARG A 13 -5.61 -7.21 -8.14
N GLN A 14 -4.37 -7.35 -8.58
CA GLN A 14 -3.81 -6.59 -9.72
C GLN A 14 -4.06 -7.28 -11.08
N TYR A 15 -3.96 -8.61 -11.14
CA TYR A 15 -3.98 -9.38 -12.39
C TYR A 15 -5.24 -10.22 -12.58
N ARG A 16 -6.13 -10.29 -11.58
CA ARG A 16 -7.38 -11.10 -11.56
C ARG A 16 -7.19 -12.62 -11.65
N SER A 17 -6.02 -13.09 -12.09
CA SER A 17 -5.72 -14.49 -12.30
C SER A 17 -4.24 -14.79 -12.07
N VAL A 18 -3.98 -15.86 -11.32
CA VAL A 18 -2.62 -16.41 -11.11
C VAL A 18 -2.00 -16.85 -12.43
N ARG A 19 -2.81 -17.37 -13.36
CA ARG A 19 -2.34 -17.80 -14.68
C ARG A 19 -1.84 -16.63 -15.52
N GLN A 20 -2.53 -15.50 -15.47
CA GLN A 20 -2.14 -14.29 -16.20
C GLN A 20 -0.81 -13.76 -15.68
N PHE A 21 -0.66 -13.69 -14.37
CA PHE A 21 0.59 -13.25 -13.74
C PHE A 21 1.76 -14.20 -14.03
N ALA A 22 1.53 -15.52 -14.00
CA ALA A 22 2.54 -16.51 -14.37
C ALA A 22 3.06 -16.30 -15.80
N LEU A 23 2.15 -16.03 -16.74
CA LEU A 23 2.48 -15.79 -18.14
C LEU A 23 3.30 -14.50 -18.31
N GLU A 24 2.94 -13.43 -17.61
CA GLU A 24 3.68 -12.16 -17.67
C GLU A 24 5.07 -12.25 -17.02
N MET A 25 5.20 -13.04 -15.96
CA MET A 25 6.47 -13.30 -15.29
C MET A 25 7.36 -14.31 -16.02
N GLY A 26 6.84 -15.00 -17.05
CA GLY A 26 7.54 -16.10 -17.71
C GLY A 26 7.78 -17.32 -16.80
N ILE A 27 6.94 -17.51 -15.78
CA ILE A 27 7.03 -18.62 -14.82
C ILE A 27 5.97 -19.67 -15.19
N PRO A 28 6.29 -20.98 -15.22
CA PRO A 28 5.28 -22.00 -15.41
C PRO A 28 4.17 -21.93 -14.36
N TYR A 29 2.92 -22.03 -14.79
CA TYR A 29 1.75 -21.90 -13.89
C TYR A 29 1.79 -22.89 -12.72
N SER A 30 2.14 -24.16 -12.98
CA SER A 30 2.27 -25.20 -11.97
C SER A 30 3.33 -24.86 -10.91
N THR A 31 4.45 -24.27 -11.32
CA THR A 31 5.52 -23.82 -10.41
C THR A 31 5.03 -22.70 -9.50
N LEU A 32 4.33 -21.70 -10.07
CA LEU A 32 3.80 -20.59 -9.28
C LEU A 32 2.73 -21.05 -8.29
N VAL A 33 1.80 -21.91 -8.71
CA VAL A 33 0.73 -22.43 -7.83
C VAL A 33 1.33 -23.25 -6.69
N THR A 34 2.27 -24.14 -6.99
CA THR A 34 2.93 -24.95 -5.96
C THR A 34 3.60 -24.07 -4.90
N ALA A 35 4.25 -22.98 -5.32
CA ALA A 35 4.86 -22.03 -4.40
C ALA A 35 3.85 -21.22 -3.58
N LEU A 36 2.70 -20.86 -4.17
CA LEU A 36 1.63 -20.17 -3.45
C LEU A 36 0.90 -21.10 -2.46
N GLU A 37 0.91 -22.42 -2.66
CA GLU A 37 0.28 -23.41 -1.78
C GLU A 37 1.23 -23.93 -0.69
N ARG A 38 2.48 -24.25 -1.04
CA ARG A 38 3.47 -24.87 -0.15
C ARG A 38 4.43 -23.87 0.50
N GLY A 39 4.46 -22.64 0.02
CA GLY A 39 5.38 -21.60 0.47
C GLY A 39 6.41 -21.22 -0.60
N ILE A 40 6.84 -19.96 -0.54
CA ILE A 40 7.75 -19.34 -1.51
C ILE A 40 9.24 -19.56 -1.20
N GLU A 41 9.54 -20.23 -0.08
CA GLU A 41 10.91 -20.43 0.41
C GLU A 41 11.72 -21.36 -0.50
N GLY A 42 11.06 -22.30 -1.17
CA GLY A 42 11.69 -23.17 -2.18
C GLY A 42 11.87 -22.51 -3.54
N MET A 43 11.37 -21.29 -3.75
CA MET A 43 11.53 -20.57 -5.01
C MET A 43 12.86 -19.81 -5.01
N ALA A 44 13.53 -19.75 -6.17
CA ALA A 44 14.75 -18.97 -6.31
C ALA A 44 14.51 -17.51 -5.87
N TYR A 45 15.39 -17.00 -5.00
CA TYR A 45 15.26 -15.67 -4.41
C TYR A 45 15.11 -14.55 -5.45
N GLY A 46 15.86 -14.63 -6.55
CA GLY A 46 15.74 -13.66 -7.66
C GLY A 46 14.37 -13.67 -8.36
N THR A 47 13.65 -14.79 -8.35
CA THR A 47 12.27 -14.85 -8.87
C THR A 47 11.29 -14.22 -7.90
N VAL A 48 11.48 -14.45 -6.60
CA VAL A 48 10.67 -13.82 -5.54
C VAL A 48 10.83 -12.30 -5.58
N ILE A 49 12.05 -11.78 -5.70
CA ILE A 49 12.30 -10.34 -5.84
C ILE A 49 11.55 -9.76 -7.04
N ARG A 50 11.67 -10.39 -8.21
CA ARG A 50 10.99 -9.89 -9.43
C ARG A 50 9.47 -9.88 -9.28
N MET A 51 8.91 -10.88 -8.60
CA MET A 51 7.47 -10.92 -8.31
C MET A 51 7.07 -9.79 -7.36
N CYS A 52 7.85 -9.56 -6.30
CA CYS A 52 7.63 -8.45 -5.37
C CYS A 52 7.72 -7.09 -6.07
N ASP A 53 8.73 -6.87 -6.91
CA ASP A 53 8.88 -5.64 -7.70
C ASP A 53 7.65 -5.37 -8.58
N LYS A 54 7.20 -6.40 -9.31
CA LYS A 54 6.04 -6.31 -10.19
C LYS A 54 4.74 -6.02 -9.43
N LEU A 55 4.59 -6.60 -8.25
CA LEU A 55 3.42 -6.41 -7.39
C LEU A 55 3.54 -5.18 -6.48
N SER A 56 4.66 -4.46 -6.54
CA SER A 56 4.97 -3.35 -5.62
C SER A 56 4.87 -3.78 -4.16
N LEU A 57 5.57 -4.87 -3.82
CA LEU A 57 5.71 -5.40 -2.47
C LEU A 57 7.17 -5.27 -2.02
N ASN A 58 7.39 -5.01 -0.75
CA ASN A 58 8.74 -5.08 -0.18
C ASN A 58 9.19 -6.55 -0.10
N PRO A 59 10.35 -6.93 -0.66
CA PRO A 59 10.80 -8.32 -0.71
C PRO A 59 11.26 -8.89 0.65
N VAL A 60 11.41 -8.05 1.68
CA VAL A 60 11.84 -8.46 3.04
C VAL A 60 10.63 -8.82 3.89
N ASP A 61 9.62 -7.95 3.95
CA ASP A 61 8.46 -8.06 4.83
C ASP A 61 7.13 -8.30 4.07
N PHE A 62 7.14 -8.27 2.74
CA PHE A 62 5.97 -8.42 1.87
C PHE A 62 4.87 -7.37 2.14
N SER A 63 5.22 -6.25 2.76
CA SER A 63 4.32 -5.10 2.88
C SER A 63 4.01 -4.52 1.51
N SER A 64 2.73 -4.19 1.29
CA SER A 64 2.29 -3.49 0.08
C SER A 64 2.91 -2.11 0.07
N LEU A 65 3.72 -1.84 -0.95
CA LEU A 65 4.15 -0.49 -1.28
C LEU A 65 2.96 0.14 -2.03
N GLU A 66 1.90 0.45 -1.29
CA GLU A 66 0.64 0.93 -1.85
C GLU A 66 0.85 2.07 -2.85
N ARG A 67 0.55 1.80 -4.13
CA ARG A 67 0.41 2.81 -5.18
C ARG A 67 -1.04 3.27 -5.38
N ASP A 68 -1.94 2.95 -4.47
CA ASP A 68 -3.35 3.32 -4.60
C ASP A 68 -3.72 4.44 -3.63
N THR A 69 -3.74 5.67 -4.14
CA THR A 69 -4.35 6.89 -3.53
C THR A 69 -3.80 7.41 -2.20
N THR A 70 -3.02 6.63 -1.45
CA THR A 70 -2.48 7.03 -0.15
C THR A 70 -1.10 7.64 -0.23
N LEU A 71 -0.25 7.36 -1.22
CA LEU A 71 1.13 7.90 -1.23
C LEU A 71 1.17 9.45 -1.23
N GLY A 72 0.27 10.11 -1.98
CA GLY A 72 0.15 11.57 -1.94
C GLY A 72 -0.37 12.11 -0.61
N ALA A 73 -1.39 11.44 -0.04
CA ALA A 73 -1.97 11.77 1.26
C ALA A 73 -0.97 11.51 2.40
N GLN A 74 -0.29 10.38 2.40
CA GLN A 74 0.78 9.98 3.31
C GLN A 74 2.01 10.87 3.17
N LEU A 75 2.40 11.29 1.96
CA LEU A 75 3.49 12.26 1.78
C LEU A 75 3.09 13.65 2.33
N LEU A 76 1.84 14.05 2.16
CA LEU A 76 1.30 15.29 2.73
C LEU A 76 1.19 15.20 4.27
N GLU A 77 0.65 14.10 4.81
CA GLU A 77 0.55 13.80 6.23
C GLU A 77 1.95 13.76 6.87
N ASN A 78 2.90 13.07 6.24
CA ASN A 78 4.30 13.06 6.66
C ASN A 78 4.93 14.45 6.61
N ARG A 79 4.61 15.27 5.60
CA ARG A 79 5.10 16.65 5.50
C ARG A 79 4.52 17.54 6.60
N VAL A 80 3.23 17.45 6.87
CA VAL A 80 2.57 18.18 7.97
C VAL A 80 3.20 17.78 9.30
N MET A 81 3.40 16.48 9.54
CA MET A 81 4.06 15.98 10.75
C MET A 81 5.52 16.44 10.86
N GLN A 82 6.28 16.47 9.76
CA GLN A 82 7.66 16.99 9.75
C GLN A 82 7.73 18.47 10.15
N TYR A 83 6.79 19.30 9.71
CA TYR A 83 6.74 20.70 10.12
C TYR A 83 6.25 20.84 11.56
N TYR A 84 5.26 20.06 11.97
CA TYR A 84 4.69 20.09 13.32
C TYR A 84 5.72 19.76 14.40
N VAL A 85 6.59 18.75 14.16
CA VAL A 85 7.64 18.37 15.11
C VAL A 85 8.70 19.48 15.27
N LYS A 86 8.95 20.29 14.24
CA LYS A 86 9.89 21.43 14.27
C LYS A 86 9.35 22.64 15.05
N LEU A 87 8.05 22.70 15.32
CA LEU A 87 7.44 23.78 16.10
C LEU A 87 7.62 23.55 17.61
N ASN A 88 7.70 24.65 18.35
CA ASN A 88 7.61 24.65 19.81
C ASN A 88 6.15 24.48 20.28
N GLN A 89 5.93 24.35 21.59
CA GLN A 89 4.60 24.10 22.15
C GLN A 89 3.57 25.17 21.71
N THR A 90 3.91 26.45 21.82
CA THR A 90 3.05 27.57 21.40
C THR A 90 2.70 27.53 19.91
N GLY A 91 3.65 27.12 19.06
CA GLY A 91 3.40 26.97 17.62
C GLY A 91 2.51 25.78 17.30
N ARG A 92 2.66 24.68 18.03
CA ARG A 92 1.80 23.49 17.90
C ARG A 92 0.36 23.79 18.30
N ASP A 93 0.18 24.45 19.44
CA ASP A 93 -1.15 24.80 19.97
C ASP A 93 -1.92 25.69 18.96
N LYS A 94 -1.25 26.70 18.38
CA LYS A 94 -1.85 27.57 17.34
C LYS A 94 -2.20 26.83 16.04
N VAL A 95 -1.36 25.88 15.61
CA VAL A 95 -1.66 25.09 14.40
C VAL A 95 -2.87 24.19 14.62
N LEU A 96 -3.00 23.60 15.81
CA LEU A 96 -4.16 22.79 16.16
C LEU A 96 -5.45 23.62 16.23
N GLU A 97 -5.40 24.82 16.83
CA GLU A 97 -6.53 25.75 16.88
C GLU A 97 -7.01 26.14 15.47
N LEU A 98 -6.09 26.52 14.59
CA LEU A 98 -6.42 26.84 13.19
C LEU A 98 -6.96 25.64 12.40
N MET A 99 -6.46 24.43 12.70
CA MET A 99 -6.97 23.21 12.08
C MET A 99 -8.43 22.94 12.51
N ASP A 100 -8.76 23.16 13.79
CA ASP A 100 -10.12 23.02 14.30
C ASP A 100 -11.08 24.02 13.63
N ASP A 101 -10.68 25.28 13.52
CA ASP A 101 -11.43 26.32 12.81
C ASP A 101 -11.73 25.92 11.36
N PHE A 102 -10.73 25.40 10.64
CA PHE A 102 -10.91 24.96 9.25
C PHE A 102 -11.85 23.76 9.13
N VAL A 103 -11.90 22.87 10.12
CA VAL A 103 -12.85 21.76 10.14
C VAL A 103 -14.27 22.26 10.31
N GLN A 104 -14.50 23.38 10.99
CA GLN A 104 -15.85 23.94 11.19
C GLN A 104 -16.39 24.68 9.95
N ILE A 105 -15.51 25.25 9.12
CA ILE A 105 -15.90 26.00 7.92
C ILE A 105 -16.37 25.05 6.81
N GLU A 106 -17.67 25.10 6.46
CA GLU A 106 -18.27 24.22 5.44
C GLU A 106 -17.59 24.26 4.07
N LYS A 107 -17.01 25.41 3.69
CA LYS A 107 -16.23 25.57 2.45
C LYS A 107 -15.03 24.63 2.38
N TYR A 108 -14.46 24.26 3.52
CA TYR A 108 -13.24 23.43 3.62
C TYR A 108 -13.52 21.99 4.10
N LYS A 109 -14.78 21.67 4.45
CA LYS A 109 -15.19 20.29 4.75
C LYS A 109 -15.15 19.42 3.48
N ALA A 110 -14.57 18.23 3.60
CA ALA A 110 -14.58 17.25 2.53
C ALA A 110 -16.03 16.85 2.21
N LYS A 111 -16.47 17.03 0.96
CA LYS A 111 -17.79 16.58 0.50
C LYS A 111 -17.81 15.04 0.54
N GLY A 112 -18.46 14.47 1.55
CA GLY A 112 -18.60 13.02 1.67
C GLY A 112 -19.19 12.42 0.40
N LYS A 113 -18.52 11.39 -0.16
CA LYS A 113 -19.13 10.51 -1.16
C LYS A 113 -20.46 10.05 -0.61
N LYS A 114 -21.57 10.36 -1.30
CA LYS A 114 -22.88 9.79 -1.00
C LYS A 114 -22.72 8.27 -0.93
N ALA A 115 -23.02 7.69 0.22
CA ALA A 115 -23.26 6.25 0.33
C ALA A 115 -24.42 5.93 -0.64
N VAL A 116 -24.11 5.20 -1.70
CA VAL A 116 -25.11 4.67 -2.63
C VAL A 116 -25.93 3.66 -1.83
N LYS A 117 -27.21 3.97 -1.66
CA LYS A 117 -28.22 3.08 -1.09
C LYS A 117 -28.67 2.08 -2.15
#